data_AF-A0A556TLL3-F1
#
_entry.id   AF-A0A556TLL3-F1
#
_cell.length_a   1.000
_cell.length_b   1.000
_cell.length_c   1.000
_cell.angle_alpha   90.00
_cell.angle_beta   90.00
_cell.angle_gamma   90.00
#
_symmetry.space_group_name_H-M   'P 1'
#
loop_
_entity.id
_entity.type
_entity.pdbx_description
1 polymer ?
#
loop_
_entity_poly.entity_id
_entity_poly.type
_entity_poly.pdbx_seq_one_letter_code
_entity_poly.pdbx_strand_id
1 'polypeptide(L)'
;MADQRELYLGLLYPTEDYKVYGYVTNSKVKFVIVVDSSNTSLRDNEIRSMFRKLHNSFTDVMCNPFYNPGDPIQSKAFDSTVSAMMVASS
;
A
#
# COMPACT_ATOMS: atom_id res chain seq x y z
N MET A 1 -21.27 -5.25 17.40
CA MET A 1 -20.01 -6.00 17.13
C MET A 1 -19.79 -5.96 15.64
N ALA A 2 -19.22 -4.87 15.12
CA ALA A 2 -18.83 -4.84 13.73
C ALA A 2 -17.60 -5.73 13.60
N ASP A 3 -17.68 -6.73 12.74
CA ASP A 3 -16.53 -7.43 12.15
C ASP A 3 -15.55 -6.34 11.70
N GLN A 4 -14.58 -6.01 12.55
CA GLN A 4 -13.51 -5.08 12.21
C GLN A 4 -12.59 -5.85 11.28
N ARG A 5 -13.04 -6.06 10.04
CA ARG A 5 -12.29 -6.79 9.03
C ARG A 5 -10.93 -6.14 8.97
N GLU A 6 -9.94 -6.92 9.34
CA GLU A 6 -8.58 -6.48 9.25
C GLU A 6 -8.26 -6.28 7.76
N LEU A 7 -8.11 -5.02 7.37
CA LEU A 7 -7.85 -4.66 5.96
C LEU A 7 -6.48 -5.15 5.51
N TYR A 8 -5.55 -5.32 6.46
CA TYR A 8 -4.23 -5.88 6.24
C TYR A 8 -4.30 -7.40 6.27
N LEU A 9 -3.86 -8.04 5.19
CA LEU A 9 -3.88 -9.49 5.03
C LEU A 9 -2.58 -10.17 5.47
N GLY A 10 -1.56 -9.39 5.85
CA GLY A 10 -0.24 -9.94 6.18
C GLY A 10 0.58 -10.31 4.95
N LEU A 11 1.59 -11.15 5.18
CA LEU A 11 2.40 -11.78 4.15
C LEU A 11 1.55 -12.79 3.37
N LEU A 12 1.34 -12.54 2.09
CA LEU A 12 0.58 -13.40 1.19
C LEU A 12 1.45 -14.51 0.59
N TYR A 13 2.67 -14.15 0.19
CA TYR A 13 3.56 -15.06 -0.49
C TYR A 13 5.03 -14.69 -0.24
N PRO A 14 5.82 -15.58 0.40
CA PRO A 14 7.27 -15.46 0.42
C PRO A 14 7.88 -16.15 -0.80
N THR A 15 8.78 -15.47 -1.51
CA THR A 15 9.73 -16.06 -2.44
C THR A 15 11.15 -15.97 -1.88
N GLU A 16 12.13 -16.56 -2.57
CA GLU A 16 13.54 -16.45 -2.21
C GLU A 16 14.00 -14.98 -2.23
N ASP A 17 13.59 -14.22 -3.26
CA ASP A 17 14.05 -12.84 -3.47
C ASP A 17 13.08 -11.77 -2.93
N TYR A 18 11.82 -12.11 -2.68
CA TYR A 18 10.77 -11.12 -2.36
C TYR A 18 9.80 -11.58 -1.29
N LYS A 19 9.20 -10.62 -0.59
CA LYS A 19 8.06 -10.81 0.29
C LYS A 19 6.90 -9.97 -0.22
N VAL A 20 5.75 -10.61 -0.45
CA VAL A 20 4.55 -9.96 -0.98
C VAL A 20 3.53 -9.80 0.14
N TYR A 21 3.18 -8.55 0.46
CA TYR A 21 2.17 -8.24 1.48
C TYR A 21 0.87 -7.73 0.84
N GLY A 22 -0.26 -8.02 1.49
CA GLY A 22 -1.59 -7.70 0.98
C GLY A 22 -2.38 -6.75 1.86
N TYR A 23 -3.17 -5.89 1.22
CA TYR A 23 -4.17 -5.06 1.89
C TYR A 23 -5.40 -4.89 1.00
N VAL A 24 -6.61 -5.02 1.56
CA VAL A 24 -7.87 -4.85 0.82
C VAL A 24 -8.73 -3.84 1.54
N THR A 25 -9.11 -2.76 0.85
CA THR A 25 -10.01 -1.74 1.39
C THR A 25 -11.43 -2.29 1.54
N ASN A 26 -12.26 -1.60 2.32
CA ASN A 26 -13.70 -1.87 2.38
C ASN A 26 -14.39 -1.68 1.02
N SER A 27 -13.86 -0.82 0.14
CA SER A 27 -14.29 -0.63 -1.25
C SER A 27 -13.76 -1.67 -2.23
N LYS A 28 -13.11 -2.74 -1.74
CA LYS A 28 -12.56 -3.87 -2.53
C LYS A 28 -11.38 -3.52 -3.44
N VAL A 29 -10.76 -2.36 -3.24
CA VAL A 29 -9.47 -2.03 -3.85
C VAL A 29 -8.38 -2.85 -3.17
N LYS A 30 -7.46 -3.39 -3.96
CA LYS A 30 -6.37 -4.25 -3.47
C LYS A 30 -5.05 -3.49 -3.60
N PHE A 31 -4.32 -3.34 -2.51
CA PHE A 31 -2.95 -2.87 -2.52
C PHE A 31 -2.00 -4.04 -2.29
N VAL A 32 -0.88 -4.01 -3.02
CA VAL A 32 0.20 -4.98 -2.91
C VAL A 32 1.49 -4.21 -2.69
N ILE A 33 2.24 -4.59 -1.65
CA ILE A 33 3.59 -4.09 -1.41
C ILE A 33 4.54 -5.27 -1.56
N VAL A 34 5.50 -5.12 -2.46
CA VAL A 34 6.58 -6.10 -2.69
C VAL A 34 7.86 -5.50 -2.13
N VAL A 35 8.55 -6.26 -1.29
CA VAL A 35 9.84 -5.87 -0.73
C VAL A 35 10.86 -6.96 -1.00
N ASP A 36 12.12 -6.57 -1.13
CA ASP A 36 13.24 -7.51 -1.20
C ASP A 36 13.29 -8.36 0.09
N SER A 37 13.46 -9.67 -0.05
CA SER A 37 13.50 -10.60 1.08
C SER A 37 14.67 -10.32 2.03
N SER A 38 15.77 -9.79 1.50
CA SER A 38 16.99 -9.40 2.23
C SER A 38 16.80 -8.14 3.08
N ASN A 39 15.75 -7.35 2.83
CA ASN A 39 15.47 -6.15 3.61
C ASN A 39 14.89 -6.52 4.99
N THR A 40 15.76 -6.66 5.99
CA THR A 40 15.40 -6.98 7.37
C THR A 40 14.88 -5.77 8.17
N SER A 41 15.00 -4.55 7.62
CA SER A 41 14.58 -3.32 8.31
C SER A 41 13.06 -3.12 8.31
N LEU A 42 12.36 -3.69 7.31
CA LEU A 42 10.92 -3.57 7.17
C LEU A 42 10.20 -4.65 7.97
N ARG A 43 9.83 -4.32 9.22
CA ARG A 43 9.00 -5.17 10.07
C ARG A 43 7.52 -5.01 9.74
N ASP A 44 6.69 -5.91 10.26
CA ASP A 44 5.24 -5.93 10.00
C ASP A 44 4.56 -4.58 10.30
N ASN A 45 4.90 -3.93 11.43
CA ASN A 45 4.34 -2.63 11.81
C ASN A 45 4.67 -1.52 10.79
N GLU A 46 5.80 -1.63 10.10
CA GLU A 46 6.27 -0.65 9.14
C GLU A 46 5.52 -0.84 7.83
N ILE A 47 5.33 -2.10 7.41
CA ILE A 47 4.47 -2.48 6.29
C ILE A 47 3.02 -2.04 6.53
N ARG A 48 2.46 -2.28 7.72
CA ARG A 48 1.13 -1.79 8.12
C ARG A 48 1.04 -0.27 8.01
N SER A 49 2.09 0.43 8.43
CA SER A 49 2.16 1.90 8.32
C SER A 49 2.22 2.37 6.88
N MET A 50 2.96 1.68 6.00
CA MET A 50 2.99 1.96 4.56
C MET A 50 1.61 1.77 3.94
N PHE A 51 0.91 0.67 4.23
CA PHE A 51 -0.46 0.47 3.73
C PHE A 51 -1.44 1.54 4.18
N ARG A 52 -1.35 2.00 5.44
CA ARG A 52 -2.19 3.10 5.92
C ARG A 52 -1.91 4.40 5.18
N LYS A 53 -0.64 4.75 4.97
CA LYS A 53 -0.24 5.95 4.21
C LYS A 53 -0.71 5.87 2.75
N LEU A 54 -0.51 4.71 2.11
CA LEU A 54 -0.97 4.47 0.74
C LEU A 54 -2.49 4.57 0.61
N HIS A 55 -3.24 3.99 1.54
CA HIS A 55 -4.70 4.09 1.57
C HIS A 55 -5.16 5.53 1.70
N ASN A 56 -4.61 6.30 2.64
CA ASN A 56 -5.00 7.70 2.82
C ASN A 56 -4.73 8.51 1.54
N SER A 57 -3.54 8.36 0.94
CA SER A 57 -3.20 9.07 -0.30
C SER A 57 -4.08 8.64 -1.48
N PHE A 58 -4.42 7.35 -1.56
CA PHE A 58 -5.37 6.83 -2.55
C PHE A 58 -6.77 7.46 -2.37
N THR A 59 -7.25 7.54 -1.12
CA THR A 59 -8.54 8.17 -0.80
C THR A 59 -8.56 9.63 -1.22
N ASP A 60 -7.47 10.38 -1.00
CA ASP A 60 -7.38 11.78 -1.44
C ASP A 60 -7.54 11.93 -2.97
N VAL A 61 -6.99 10.99 -3.74
CA VAL A 61 -7.17 10.94 -5.21
C VAL A 61 -8.61 10.57 -5.57
N MET A 62 -9.18 9.54 -4.95
CA MET A 62 -10.55 9.10 -5.24
C MET A 62 -11.61 10.14 -4.86
N CYS A 63 -11.34 10.97 -3.86
CA CYS A 63 -12.21 12.06 -3.42
C CYS A 63 -12.06 13.33 -4.26
N ASN A 64 -11.12 13.37 -5.22
CA ASN A 64 -10.98 14.49 -6.13
C ASN A 64 -12.12 14.46 -7.18
N PRO A 65 -12.99 15.49 -7.27
CA PRO A 65 -14.11 15.51 -8.21
C PRO A 65 -13.70 15.55 -9.69
N PHE A 66 -12.41 15.80 -9.97
CA PHE A 66 -11.84 15.82 -11.32
C PHE A 66 -11.12 14.52 -11.69
N TYR A 67 -11.02 13.56 -10.77
CA TYR A 67 -10.47 12.24 -11.08
C TYR A 67 -11.57 11.34 -11.62
N ASN A 68 -11.32 10.70 -12.77
CA ASN A 68 -12.21 9.71 -13.34
C ASN A 68 -11.92 8.33 -12.72
N PRO A 69 -12.86 7.71 -12.01
CA PRO A 69 -12.64 6.37 -11.45
C PRO A 69 -12.33 5.36 -12.54
N GLY A 70 -11.22 4.62 -12.36
CA GLY A 70 -10.76 3.60 -13.30
C GLY A 70 -9.58 4.05 -14.18
N ASP A 71 -9.38 5.36 -14.32
CA ASP A 71 -8.19 5.88 -15.00
C ASP A 71 -6.93 5.69 -14.14
N PRO A 72 -5.74 5.54 -14.74
CA PRO A 72 -4.49 5.53 -13.98
C PRO A 72 -4.35 6.79 -13.11
N ILE A 73 -3.86 6.63 -11.88
CA ILE A 73 -3.60 7.76 -10.98
C ILE A 73 -2.44 8.58 -11.55
N GLN A 74 -2.72 9.85 -11.87
CA GLN A 74 -1.72 10.83 -12.33
C GLN A 74 -1.69 12.03 -11.36
N SER A 75 -1.12 11.82 -10.17
CA SER A 75 -1.10 12.83 -9.11
C SER A 75 0.30 12.99 -8.52
N LYS A 76 0.90 14.16 -8.69
CA LYS A 76 2.24 14.49 -8.13
C LYS A 76 2.31 14.31 -6.61
N ALA A 77 1.21 14.60 -5.91
CA ALA A 77 1.13 14.46 -4.46
C ALA A 77 1.09 12.97 -4.04
N PHE A 78 0.35 12.16 -4.80
CA PHE A 78 0.34 10.70 -4.62
C PHE A 78 1.73 10.12 -4.91
N ASP A 79 2.34 10.50 -6.04
CA ASP A 79 3.68 10.05 -6.43
C ASP A 79 4.73 10.41 -5.38
N SER A 80 4.66 11.61 -4.82
CA SER A 80 5.57 12.06 -3.76
C SER A 80 5.40 11.24 -2.48
N THR A 81 4.17 10.90 -2.13
CA THR A 81 3.86 10.05 -0.96
C THR A 81 4.39 8.64 -1.15
N VAL A 82 4.19 8.04 -2.33
CA VAL A 82 4.69 6.71 -2.69
C VAL A 82 6.21 6.69 -2.74
N SER A 83 6.83 7.70 -3.36
CA SER A 83 8.28 7.81 -3.46
C SER A 83 8.94 7.91 -2.08
N ALA A 84 8.35 8.66 -1.14
CA ALA A 84 8.84 8.78 0.23
C ALA A 84 8.72 7.46 1.04
N MET A 85 7.86 6.53 0.63
CA MET A 85 7.75 5.20 1.23
C MET A 85 8.77 4.21 0.63
N MET A 86 9.25 4.45 -0.58
CA MET A 86 10.22 3.59 -1.23
C MET A 86 11.61 3.87 -0.62
N VAL A 87 12.17 2.87 0.05
CA VAL A 87 13.57 2.95 0.50
C VAL A 87 14.45 2.77 -0.73
N ALA A 88 15.35 3.71 -1.00
CA ALA A 88 16.37 3.52 -2.02
C ALA A 88 17.21 2.31 -1.63
N SER A 89 17.26 1.29 -2.51
CA SER A 89 18.23 0.22 -2.44
C SER A 89 19.62 0.87 -2.34
N SER A 90 20.26 0.73 -1.18
CA SER A 90 21.68 1.08 -1.02
C SER A 90 22.55 -0.01 -1.61
#